data_AF-A0A224XEQ5-F1
#
_entry.id   AF-A0A224XEQ5-F1
#
_cell.length_a   1.000
_cell.length_b   1.000
_cell.length_c   1.000
_cell.angle_alpha   90.00
_cell.angle_beta   90.00
_cell.angle_gamma   90.00
#
_symmetry.space_group_name_H-M   'P 1'
#
loop_
_entity.id
_entity.type
_entity.pdbx_description
1 polymer ?
#
loop_
_entity_poly.entity_id
_entity_poly.type
_entity_poly.pdbx_seq_one_letter_code
_entity_poly.pdbx_strand_id
1 'polypeptide(L)'
;MCCCQWQSIISINIIFSDIAEELTFASENGAYLKSQGKVLFVVEMPHYVFEKALAILVADYQGEGIICGKKSAYILETAPETFYNYTYQYYYRLARVPGFSTMFEQDTIVKMAFNSPEQMQINRQKIDRQSQNSRSIFVLIALIFELGNQINIEFAHIKAVDVFAREVNHITMRNTLLTLGSQQAEIISPDHGAC
;
A
#
# COMPACT_ATOMS: atom_id res chain seq x y z
N MET A 1 0.63 0.85 24.53
CA MET A 1 -0.41 0.21 23.69
C MET A 1 0.02 0.36 22.24
N CYS A 2 -0.09 -0.69 21.42
CA CYS A 2 0.35 -0.65 20.01
C CYS A 2 -0.85 -0.83 19.07
N CYS A 3 -0.97 0.03 18.06
CA CYS A 3 -2.02 0.01 17.05
C CYS A 3 -1.44 -0.41 15.69
N CYS A 4 -1.98 -1.49 15.12
CA CYS A 4 -1.57 -2.04 13.83
C CYS A 4 -2.70 -1.84 12.81
N GLN A 5 -2.51 -0.99 11.80
CA GLN A 5 -3.52 -0.77 10.75
C GLN A 5 -2.97 -0.98 9.34
N TRP A 6 -3.83 -1.54 8.49
CA TRP A 6 -3.62 -1.70 7.04
C TRP A 6 -3.81 -0.38 6.26
N GLN A 7 -3.96 0.75 6.95
CA GLN A 7 -4.21 2.06 6.37
C GLN A 7 -2.91 2.83 6.11
N SER A 8 -3.03 3.87 5.28
CA SER A 8 -1.89 4.72 4.92
C SER A 8 -1.24 5.38 6.14
N ILE A 9 0.07 5.64 6.04
CA ILE A 9 0.88 6.36 7.05
C ILE A 9 0.23 7.68 7.48
N ILE A 10 -0.47 8.34 6.56
CA ILE A 10 -1.02 9.67 6.81
C ILE A 10 -2.32 9.55 7.60
N SER A 11 -3.20 8.62 7.22
CA SER A 11 -4.46 8.37 7.91
C SER A 11 -4.20 8.06 9.40
N ILE A 12 -3.22 7.20 9.70
CA ILE A 12 -2.93 6.81 11.09
C ILE A 12 -2.39 7.98 11.93
N ASN A 13 -1.57 8.86 11.34
CA ASN A 13 -1.03 10.02 12.04
C ASN A 13 -2.12 11.05 12.42
N ILE A 14 -3.23 11.06 11.68
CA ILE A 14 -4.30 12.05 11.86
C ILE A 14 -5.39 11.50 12.76
N ILE A 15 -5.79 10.25 12.57
CA ILE A 15 -6.82 9.60 13.41
C ILE A 15 -6.36 9.55 14.88
N PHE A 16 -5.05 9.37 15.11
CA PHE A 16 -4.51 9.18 16.45
C PHE A 16 -3.62 10.34 16.91
N SER A 17 -3.77 11.54 16.36
CA SER A 17 -2.93 12.71 16.72
C SER A 17 -2.91 12.98 18.22
N ASP A 18 -4.06 12.83 18.87
CA ASP A 18 -4.28 13.23 20.27
C ASP A 18 -3.66 12.26 21.27
N ILE A 19 -3.38 11.03 20.84
CA ILE A 19 -2.76 9.98 21.65
C ILE A 19 -1.43 9.50 21.05
N ALA A 20 -0.90 10.23 20.07
CA ALA A 20 0.28 9.82 19.32
C ALA A 20 1.54 9.70 20.19
N GLU A 21 1.59 10.42 21.31
CA GLU A 21 2.69 10.38 22.29
C GLU A 21 2.61 9.16 23.22
N GLU A 22 1.47 8.47 23.30
CA GLU A 22 1.23 7.33 24.18
C GLU A 22 1.24 5.99 23.44
N LEU A 23 1.17 6.04 22.10
CA LEU A 23 1.03 4.88 21.24
C LEU A 23 2.27 4.57 20.40
N THR A 24 2.39 3.29 20.07
CA THR A 24 3.23 2.79 18.98
C THR A 24 2.33 2.39 17.81
N PHE A 25 2.62 2.91 16.63
CA PHE A 25 1.90 2.66 15.39
C PHE A 25 2.77 1.89 14.42
N ALA A 26 2.23 0.80 13.89
CA ALA A 26 2.76 0.11 12.73
C ALA A 26 1.73 0.23 11.58
N SER A 27 2.15 0.81 10.46
CA SER A 27 1.33 0.94 9.25
C SER A 27 2.05 0.39 8.03
N GLU A 28 1.31 0.23 6.92
CA GLU A 28 1.83 -0.31 5.64
C GLU A 28 2.56 -1.66 5.84
N ASN A 29 1.95 -2.57 6.60
CA ASN A 29 2.45 -3.92 6.89
C ASN A 29 3.83 -3.96 7.54
N GLY A 30 4.14 -2.91 8.31
CA GLY A 30 5.40 -2.74 9.00
C GLY A 30 6.45 -1.99 8.18
N ALA A 31 6.10 -1.42 7.02
CA ALA A 31 6.99 -0.50 6.32
C ALA A 31 7.18 0.81 7.10
N TYR A 32 6.27 1.15 8.01
CA TYR A 32 6.37 2.36 8.81
C TYR A 32 6.07 2.07 10.26
N LEU A 33 7.00 2.47 11.14
CA LEU A 33 6.81 2.41 12.57
C LEU A 33 7.09 3.75 13.24
N LYS A 34 6.14 4.20 14.06
CA LYS A 34 6.23 5.39 14.89
C LYS A 34 5.90 5.03 16.32
N SER A 35 6.66 5.54 17.28
CA SER A 35 6.37 5.36 18.71
C SER A 35 6.51 6.69 19.42
N GLN A 36 5.51 7.04 20.21
CA GLN A 36 5.53 8.24 21.06
C GLN A 36 5.89 9.51 20.27
N GLY A 37 5.16 9.76 19.19
CA GLY A 37 5.42 10.91 18.31
C GLY A 37 6.64 10.77 17.38
N LYS A 38 7.56 9.83 17.64
CA LYS A 38 8.83 9.69 16.91
C LYS A 38 8.79 8.56 15.89
N VAL A 39 9.21 8.84 14.65
CA VAL A 39 9.42 7.81 13.62
C VAL A 39 10.62 6.96 14.04
N LEU A 40 10.39 5.65 14.23
CA LEU A 40 11.44 4.70 14.62
C LEU A 40 12.13 4.12 13.39
N PHE A 41 11.36 3.70 12.39
CA PHE A 41 11.90 3.32 11.10
C PHE A 41 10.86 3.46 9.99
N VAL A 42 11.35 3.66 8.77
CA VAL A 42 10.59 3.59 7.52
C VAL A 42 11.39 2.71 6.57
N VAL A 43 10.76 1.71 5.98
CA VAL A 43 11.34 0.88 4.93
C VAL A 43 10.94 1.49 3.61
N GLU A 44 11.92 2.08 2.95
CA GLU A 44 11.74 2.74 1.67
C GLU A 44 11.93 1.72 0.54
N MET A 45 11.15 1.86 -0.52
CA MET A 45 11.35 1.07 -1.73
C MET A 45 12.62 1.55 -2.45
N PRO A 46 13.58 0.65 -2.77
CA PRO A 46 14.73 1.05 -3.57
C PRO A 46 14.31 1.53 -4.96
N HIS A 47 14.96 2.58 -5.47
CA HIS A 47 14.59 3.20 -6.76
C HIS A 47 14.52 2.19 -7.91
N TYR A 48 15.53 1.34 -8.04
CA TYR A 48 15.58 0.36 -9.12
C TYR A 48 14.47 -0.71 -9.01
N VAL A 49 14.04 -1.03 -7.79
CA VAL A 49 12.93 -1.95 -7.52
C VAL A 49 11.62 -1.29 -7.92
N PHE A 50 11.42 -0.03 -7.52
CA PHE A 50 10.26 0.77 -7.88
C PHE A 50 10.10 0.85 -9.41
N GLU A 51 11.14 1.29 -10.13
CA GLU A 51 11.10 1.45 -11.59
C GLU A 51 10.77 0.14 -12.31
N LYS A 52 11.43 -0.96 -11.93
CA LYS A 52 11.17 -2.29 -12.52
C LYS A 52 9.76 -2.79 -12.24
N ALA A 53 9.31 -2.69 -10.99
CA ALA A 53 7.98 -3.17 -10.61
C ALA A 53 6.91 -2.32 -11.29
N LEU A 54 7.09 -1.00 -11.34
CA LEU A 54 6.20 -0.07 -12.03
C LEU A 54 6.08 -0.43 -13.51
N ALA A 55 7.20 -0.71 -14.19
CA ALA A 55 7.20 -1.12 -15.59
C ALA A 55 6.36 -2.39 -15.83
N ILE A 56 6.52 -3.41 -14.97
CA ILE A 56 5.75 -4.67 -15.05
C ILE A 56 4.26 -4.42 -14.79
N LEU A 57 3.94 -3.66 -13.73
CA LEU A 57 2.57 -3.40 -13.30
C LEU A 57 1.80 -2.57 -14.35
N VAL A 58 2.43 -1.53 -14.92
CA VAL A 58 1.80 -0.68 -15.94
C VAL A 58 1.61 -1.43 -17.27
N ALA A 59 2.58 -2.25 -17.67
CA ALA A 59 2.49 -2.98 -18.94
C ALA A 59 1.39 -4.06 -18.92
N ASP A 60 1.32 -4.85 -17.85
CA ASP A 60 0.58 -6.11 -17.87
C ASP A 60 -0.68 -6.12 -16.98
N TYR A 61 -0.75 -5.28 -15.94
CA TYR A 61 -1.82 -5.37 -14.96
C TYR A 61 -3.10 -4.61 -15.38
N GLN A 62 -3.01 -3.66 -16.33
CA GLN A 62 -4.13 -2.83 -16.87
C GLN A 62 -5.11 -2.26 -15.81
N GLY A 63 -4.68 -2.25 -14.56
CA GLY A 63 -5.44 -1.84 -13.40
C GLY A 63 -5.11 -0.40 -13.01
N GLU A 64 -5.96 0.18 -12.17
CA GLU A 64 -5.62 1.47 -11.59
C GLU A 64 -4.61 1.28 -10.47
N GLY A 65 -3.51 2.02 -10.55
CA GLY A 65 -2.43 2.03 -9.58
C GLY A 65 -2.60 3.13 -8.53
N ILE A 66 -2.08 2.85 -7.35
CA ILE A 66 -1.88 3.81 -6.26
C ILE A 66 -0.43 3.65 -5.81
N ILE A 67 0.32 4.75 -5.86
CA ILE A 67 1.66 4.81 -5.28
C ILE A 67 1.55 5.48 -3.91
N CYS A 68 1.98 4.79 -2.87
CA CYS A 68 1.95 5.33 -1.51
C CYS A 68 3.34 5.82 -1.13
N GLY A 69 3.45 7.12 -0.91
CA GLY A 69 4.61 7.73 -0.30
C GLY A 69 4.34 8.17 1.14
N LYS A 70 5.36 8.74 1.78
CA LYS A 70 5.27 9.25 3.15
C LYS A 70 4.41 10.52 3.25
N LYS A 71 4.35 11.34 2.19
CA LYS A 71 3.66 12.63 2.15
C LYS A 71 2.24 12.54 1.59
N SER A 72 2.00 11.66 0.61
CA SER A 72 0.68 11.44 0.00
C SER A 72 0.57 10.04 -0.61
N ALA A 73 -0.66 9.61 -0.89
CA ALA A 73 -0.92 8.63 -1.94
C ALA A 73 -1.11 9.33 -3.29
N TYR A 74 -0.78 8.65 -4.38
CA TYR A 74 -0.77 9.19 -5.73
C TYR A 74 -1.50 8.27 -6.69
N ILE A 75 -2.39 8.84 -7.51
CA ILE A 75 -3.05 8.17 -8.63
C ILE A 75 -2.81 8.96 -9.91
N LEU A 76 -2.98 8.34 -11.08
CA LEU A 76 -2.83 9.08 -12.33
C LEU A 76 -3.97 10.10 -12.51
N GLU A 77 -3.67 11.23 -13.14
CA GLU A 77 -4.67 12.21 -13.59
C GLU A 77 -5.73 11.58 -14.49
N THR A 78 -5.33 10.57 -15.28
CA THR A 78 -6.21 9.81 -16.18
C THR A 78 -7.12 8.82 -15.44
N ALA A 79 -6.93 8.60 -14.15
CA ALA A 79 -7.70 7.61 -13.40
C ALA A 79 -9.20 8.02 -13.33
N PRO A 80 -10.14 7.08 -13.52
CA PRO A 80 -11.57 7.35 -13.49
C PRO A 80 -12.02 7.98 -12.17
N GLU A 81 -13.02 8.86 -12.23
CA GLU A 81 -13.56 9.50 -11.02
C GLU A 81 -14.16 8.48 -10.03
N THR A 82 -14.68 7.36 -10.53
CA THR A 82 -15.11 6.24 -9.69
C THR A 82 -13.96 5.62 -8.89
N PHE A 83 -12.75 5.56 -9.47
CA PHE A 83 -11.55 5.10 -8.77
C PHE A 83 -11.14 6.09 -7.69
N TYR A 84 -11.11 7.37 -8.05
CA TYR A 84 -10.75 8.43 -7.12
C TYR A 84 -11.70 8.45 -5.92
N ASN A 85 -13.01 8.43 -6.14
CA ASN A 85 -13.99 8.43 -5.05
C ASN A 85 -13.90 7.20 -4.16
N TYR A 86 -13.63 6.02 -4.74
CA TYR A 86 -13.40 4.80 -3.98
C TYR A 86 -12.13 4.90 -3.12
N THR A 87 -11.02 5.34 -3.71
CA THR A 87 -9.71 5.37 -3.05
C THR A 87 -9.58 6.51 -2.04
N TYR A 88 -10.21 7.66 -2.29
CA TYR A 88 -10.20 8.83 -1.41
C TYR A 88 -10.71 8.52 0.01
N GLN A 89 -11.59 7.52 0.15
CA GLN A 89 -12.09 7.08 1.46
C GLN A 89 -11.01 6.39 2.32
N TYR A 90 -10.01 5.79 1.69
CA TYR A 90 -8.94 5.05 2.37
C TYR A 90 -7.67 5.86 2.57
N TYR A 91 -7.47 6.90 1.75
CA TYR A 91 -6.27 7.73 1.74
C TYR A 91 -6.61 9.17 2.13
N TYR A 92 -6.19 9.59 3.32
CA TYR A 92 -6.44 10.93 3.82
C TYR A 92 -5.85 12.03 2.91
N ARG A 93 -4.68 11.79 2.32
CA ARG A 93 -4.12 12.63 1.22
C ARG A 93 -4.00 11.78 -0.02
N LEU A 94 -4.70 12.20 -1.07
CA LEU A 94 -4.68 11.57 -2.37
C LEU A 94 -4.47 12.66 -3.43
N ALA A 95 -3.36 12.57 -4.16
CA ALA A 95 -3.02 13.51 -5.20
C ALA A 95 -3.11 12.83 -6.58
N ARG A 96 -3.63 13.56 -7.57
CA ARG A 96 -3.55 13.17 -8.97
C ARG A 96 -2.21 13.64 -9.54
N VAL A 97 -1.53 12.77 -10.30
CA VAL A 97 -0.22 13.05 -10.88
C VAL A 97 -0.18 12.68 -12.36
N PRO A 98 0.63 13.37 -13.19
CA PRO A 98 0.71 13.09 -14.61
C PRO A 98 1.41 11.76 -14.91
N GLY A 99 2.23 11.24 -13.98
CA GLY A 99 2.94 9.98 -14.13
C GLY A 99 3.58 9.52 -12.83
N PHE A 100 3.59 8.21 -12.59
CA PHE A 100 4.10 7.60 -11.36
C PHE A 100 5.63 7.70 -11.20
N SER A 101 6.39 7.66 -12.29
CA SER A 101 7.87 7.75 -12.24
C SER A 101 8.35 9.01 -11.52
N THR A 102 7.66 10.14 -11.72
CA THR A 102 8.01 11.42 -11.08
C THR A 102 7.87 11.42 -9.56
N MET A 103 7.12 10.46 -8.99
CA MET A 103 6.87 10.43 -7.55
C MET A 103 8.07 9.94 -6.75
N PHE A 104 8.93 9.13 -7.34
CA PHE A 104 10.11 8.63 -6.64
C PHE A 104 11.08 9.77 -6.24
N GLU A 105 11.17 10.82 -7.05
CA GLU A 105 11.99 12.00 -6.75
C GLU A 105 11.33 12.96 -5.76
N GLN A 106 10.01 12.90 -5.60
CA GLN A 106 9.21 13.87 -4.84
C GLN A 106 8.83 13.35 -3.45
N ASP A 107 8.76 12.04 -3.26
CA ASP A 107 8.38 11.40 -2.01
C ASP A 107 9.13 10.10 -1.77
N THR A 108 9.20 9.71 -0.49
CA THR A 108 9.71 8.42 -0.08
C THR A 108 8.63 7.36 -0.31
N ILE A 109 8.79 6.54 -1.35
CA ILE A 109 7.82 5.50 -1.70
C ILE A 109 7.96 4.29 -0.78
N VAL A 110 6.83 3.81 -0.26
CA VAL A 110 6.77 2.68 0.67
C VAL A 110 5.93 1.50 0.16
N LYS A 111 4.97 1.76 -0.76
CA LYS A 111 4.09 0.73 -1.34
C LYS A 111 3.62 1.12 -2.74
N MET A 112 3.44 0.12 -3.59
CA MET A 112 2.67 0.23 -4.83
C MET A 112 1.49 -0.73 -4.77
N ALA A 113 0.27 -0.21 -4.87
CA ALA A 113 -0.95 -1.00 -4.87
C ALA A 113 -1.60 -0.89 -6.25
N PHE A 114 -1.87 -2.02 -6.91
CA PHE A 114 -2.55 -2.03 -8.19
C PHE A 114 -3.82 -2.86 -8.07
N ASN A 115 -4.95 -2.27 -8.46
CA ASN A 115 -6.26 -2.92 -8.39
C ASN A 115 -6.58 -3.63 -9.70
N SER A 116 -7.01 -4.89 -9.60
CA SER A 116 -7.54 -5.63 -10.74
C SER A 116 -8.74 -4.85 -11.31
N PRO A 117 -8.90 -4.80 -12.65
CA PRO A 117 -10.02 -4.11 -13.29
C PRO A 117 -11.41 -4.55 -12.81
N GLU A 118 -11.51 -5.72 -12.16
CA GLU A 118 -12.74 -6.26 -11.58
C GLU A 118 -13.30 -5.41 -10.41
N GLN A 119 -12.46 -4.69 -9.65
CA GLN A 119 -12.92 -3.94 -8.47
C GLN A 119 -13.81 -2.72 -8.81
N MET A 120 -13.68 -2.16 -10.01
CA MET A 120 -14.38 -0.91 -10.36
C MET A 120 -15.64 -1.09 -11.19
N GLN A 121 -16.01 -2.33 -11.51
CA GLN A 121 -17.16 -2.63 -12.36
C GLN A 121 -18.23 -3.39 -11.58
N ILE A 122 -18.89 -2.69 -10.64
CA ILE A 122 -20.16 -3.17 -10.08
C ILE A 122 -21.25 -3.23 -11.18
N ASN A 123 -21.07 -2.58 -12.35
CA ASN A 123 -22.10 -2.48 -13.40
C ASN A 123 -21.65 -2.70 -14.86
N ARG A 124 -20.50 -3.33 -15.16
CA ARG A 124 -20.18 -3.69 -16.56
C ARG A 124 -20.05 -5.20 -16.74
N GLN A 125 -21.06 -5.70 -17.44
CA GLN A 125 -21.24 -7.00 -18.08
C GLN A 125 -19.99 -7.90 -18.13
N LYS A 126 -20.14 -9.11 -17.56
CA LYS A 126 -19.41 -10.35 -17.86
C LYS A 126 -18.03 -10.14 -18.52
N ILE A 127 -17.09 -9.55 -17.80
CA ILE A 127 -15.69 -9.73 -18.16
C ILE A 127 -15.36 -11.20 -17.89
N ASP A 128 -14.73 -11.84 -18.88
CA ASP A 128 -14.31 -13.23 -18.81
C ASP A 128 -13.30 -13.43 -17.67
N ARG A 129 -13.81 -13.93 -16.52
CA ARG A 129 -13.03 -14.21 -15.31
C ARG A 129 -11.82 -15.10 -15.60
N GLN A 130 -11.87 -15.93 -16.65
CA GLN A 130 -10.80 -16.83 -17.03
C GLN A 130 -9.61 -16.06 -17.62
N SER A 131 -9.86 -15.11 -18.53
CA SER A 131 -8.82 -14.30 -19.17
C SER A 131 -8.10 -13.35 -18.20
N GLN A 132 -8.83 -12.75 -17.24
CA GLN A 132 -8.23 -11.88 -16.22
C GLN A 132 -7.45 -12.64 -15.15
N ASN A 133 -7.94 -13.79 -14.68
CA ASN A 133 -7.17 -14.65 -13.77
C ASN A 133 -5.85 -15.09 -14.41
N SER A 134 -5.83 -15.36 -15.72
CA SER A 134 -4.59 -15.66 -16.45
C SER A 134 -3.63 -14.47 -16.51
N ARG A 135 -4.09 -13.22 -16.67
CA ARG A 135 -3.19 -12.05 -16.67
C ARG A 135 -2.60 -11.73 -15.31
N SER A 136 -3.41 -11.76 -14.25
CA SER A 136 -2.91 -11.53 -12.88
C SER A 136 -1.82 -12.52 -12.49
N ILE A 137 -1.92 -13.78 -12.92
CA ILE A 137 -0.86 -14.77 -12.65
C ILE A 137 0.41 -14.50 -13.47
N PHE A 138 0.30 -14.00 -14.71
CA PHE A 138 1.49 -13.59 -15.49
C PHE A 138 2.21 -12.39 -14.87
N VAL A 139 1.47 -11.39 -14.39
CA VAL A 139 2.07 -10.23 -13.68
C VAL A 139 2.81 -10.71 -12.43
N LEU A 140 2.19 -11.61 -11.66
CA LEU A 140 2.82 -12.18 -10.47
C LEU A 140 4.09 -12.95 -10.82
N ILE A 141 4.05 -13.80 -11.85
CA ILE A 141 5.22 -14.55 -12.33
C ILE A 141 6.31 -13.58 -12.77
N ALA A 142 5.97 -12.50 -13.50
CA ALA A 142 6.93 -11.51 -13.95
C ALA A 142 7.59 -10.77 -12.78
N LEU A 143 6.81 -10.32 -11.79
CA LEU A 143 7.33 -9.70 -10.57
C LEU A 143 8.26 -10.65 -9.80
N ILE A 144 7.85 -11.92 -9.62
CA ILE A 144 8.67 -12.92 -8.92
C ILE A 144 9.95 -13.23 -9.70
N PHE A 145 9.88 -13.32 -11.03
CA PHE A 145 11.02 -13.63 -11.87
C PHE A 145 12.04 -12.49 -11.92
N GLU A 146 11.57 -11.25 -12.08
CA GLU A 146 12.44 -10.07 -12.26
C GLU A 146 12.95 -9.48 -10.95
N LEU A 147 12.13 -9.54 -9.89
CA LEU A 147 12.40 -8.87 -8.63
C LEU A 147 12.45 -9.81 -7.44
N GLY A 148 11.71 -10.92 -7.46
CA GLY A 148 11.82 -12.05 -6.51
C GLY A 148 12.21 -11.65 -5.09
N ASN A 149 13.47 -11.87 -4.72
CA ASN A 149 14.02 -11.62 -3.38
C ASN A 149 14.20 -10.13 -2.99
N GLN A 150 13.81 -9.19 -3.84
CA GLN A 150 13.97 -7.74 -3.62
C GLN A 150 12.64 -7.06 -3.26
N ILE A 151 11.52 -7.77 -3.40
CA ILE A 151 10.18 -7.29 -3.06
C ILE A 151 9.49 -8.25 -2.11
N ASN A 152 8.49 -7.73 -1.39
CA ASN A 152 7.44 -8.54 -0.80
C ASN A 152 6.13 -8.23 -1.53
N ILE A 153 5.35 -9.27 -1.83
CA ILE A 153 4.07 -9.13 -2.52
C ILE A 153 2.99 -9.63 -1.58
N GLU A 154 1.98 -8.80 -1.33
CA GLU A 154 0.81 -9.17 -0.56
C GLU A 154 -0.46 -8.99 -1.38
N PHE A 155 -1.42 -9.89 -1.18
CA PHE A 155 -2.71 -9.84 -1.85
C PHE A 155 -3.74 -9.25 -0.90
N ALA A 156 -4.11 -7.99 -1.12
CA ALA A 156 -5.23 -7.38 -0.43
C ALA A 156 -6.54 -7.85 -1.10
N HIS A 157 -7.37 -8.59 -0.34
CA HIS A 157 -8.72 -9.01 -0.71
C HIS A 157 -8.89 -9.46 -2.18
N ILE A 158 -8.20 -10.54 -2.59
CA ILE A 158 -8.38 -11.33 -3.84
C ILE A 158 -8.17 -10.55 -5.16
N LYS A 159 -8.10 -9.21 -5.15
CA LYS A 159 -8.25 -8.38 -6.35
C LYS A 159 -7.32 -7.17 -6.42
N ALA A 160 -6.38 -7.04 -5.49
CA ALA A 160 -5.32 -6.05 -5.57
C ALA A 160 -3.97 -6.70 -5.25
N VAL A 161 -2.92 -6.23 -5.91
CA VAL A 161 -1.54 -6.60 -5.63
C VAL A 161 -0.84 -5.44 -4.97
N ASP A 162 -0.38 -5.66 -3.74
CA ASP A 162 0.45 -4.71 -3.01
C ASP A 162 1.91 -5.17 -3.10
N VAL A 163 2.76 -4.28 -3.56
CA VAL A 163 4.20 -4.50 -3.69
C VAL A 163 4.92 -3.59 -2.70
N PHE A 164 5.76 -4.21 -1.87
CA PHE A 164 6.58 -3.56 -0.86
C PHE A 164 8.06 -3.89 -1.07
N ALA A 165 8.94 -3.14 -0.39
CA ALA A 165 10.33 -3.54 -0.22
C ALA A 165 10.43 -4.90 0.50
N ARG A 166 11.48 -5.67 0.21
CA ARG A 166 11.65 -7.05 0.71
C ARG A 166 11.48 -7.20 2.21
N GLU A 167 11.99 -6.24 2.97
CA GLU A 167 12.05 -6.26 4.43
C GLU A 167 10.68 -6.05 5.08
N VAL A 168 9.72 -5.49 4.33
CA VAL A 168 8.35 -5.25 4.80
C VAL A 168 7.58 -6.55 4.82
N ASN A 169 7.26 -7.04 6.01
CA ASN A 169 6.33 -8.15 6.21
C ASN A 169 5.86 -8.19 7.68
N HIS A 170 4.78 -8.93 7.94
CA HIS A 170 4.20 -9.09 9.26
C HIS A 170 5.15 -9.67 10.33
N ILE A 171 6.17 -10.45 9.94
CA ILE A 171 7.17 -11.00 10.87
C ILE A 171 8.13 -9.90 11.31
N THR A 172 8.67 -9.13 10.36
CA THR A 172 9.52 -7.96 10.67
C THR A 172 8.76 -6.98 11.56
N MET A 173 7.51 -6.68 11.22
CA MET A 173 6.64 -5.83 12.03
C MET A 173 6.52 -6.33 13.47
N ARG A 174 6.13 -7.61 13.64
CA ARG A 174 5.99 -8.24 14.96
C ARG A 174 7.29 -8.21 15.74
N ASN A 175 8.40 -8.58 15.11
CA ASN A 175 9.70 -8.62 15.77
C ASN A 175 10.14 -7.24 16.26
N THR A 176 9.96 -6.20 15.44
CA THR A 176 10.30 -4.84 15.87
C THR A 176 9.41 -4.38 17.03
N LEU A 177 8.11 -4.68 17.00
CA LEU A 177 7.22 -4.38 18.12
C LEU A 177 7.61 -5.11 19.41
N LEU A 178 8.03 -6.38 19.31
CA LEU A 178 8.52 -7.13 20.46
C LEU A 178 9.82 -6.53 21.03
N THR A 179 10.75 -6.09 20.19
CA THR A 179 11.99 -5.45 20.65
C THR A 179 11.77 -4.11 21.35
N LEU A 180 10.69 -3.40 21.02
CA LEU A 180 10.34 -2.12 21.63
C LEU A 180 9.61 -2.26 22.96
N GLY A 181 9.46 -3.50 23.48
CA GLY A 181 8.85 -3.74 24.78
C GLY A 181 7.34 -3.50 24.82
N SER A 182 6.68 -3.32 23.67
CA SER A 182 5.22 -3.20 23.60
C SER A 182 4.56 -4.57 23.79
N GLN A 183 4.38 -4.98 25.05
CA GLN A 183 3.76 -6.26 25.42
C GLN A 183 2.24 -6.36 25.13
N GLN A 184 1.61 -5.30 24.63
CA GLN A 184 0.21 -5.31 24.20
C GLN A 184 0.07 -4.56 22.86
N ALA A 185 0.12 -5.31 21.77
CA ALA A 185 -0.35 -4.84 20.46
C ALA A 185 -1.84 -5.18 20.33
N GLU A 186 -2.67 -4.16 20.29
CA GLU A 186 -4.07 -4.28 19.89
C GLU A 186 -4.16 -3.96 18.41
N ILE A 187 -4.60 -4.92 17.62
CA ILE A 187 -4.92 -4.68 16.21
C ILE A 187 -6.26 -3.95 16.20
N ILE A 188 -6.23 -2.62 16.14
CA ILE A 188 -7.42 -1.79 16.02
C ILE A 188 -7.73 -1.67 14.53
N SER A 189 -8.50 -2.60 13.96
CA SER A 189 -9.11 -2.39 12.65
C SER A 189 -10.17 -1.29 12.78
N PRO A 190 -10.27 -0.34 11.83
CA PRO A 190 -11.43 0.54 11.80
C PRO A 190 -12.66 -0.35 11.61
N ASP A 191 -13.58 -0.30 12.57
CA ASP A 191 -14.93 -0.79 12.36
C ASP A 191 -15.45 -0.14 11.07
N HIS A 192 -15.92 -0.96 10.15
CA HIS A 192 -16.53 -0.52 8.90
C HIS A 192 -17.91 0.08 9.20
N GLY A 193 -17.92 1.21 9.91
CA GLY A 193 -19.13 1.81 10.45
C GLY A 193 -18.86 3.06 11.27
N ALA A 194 -18.36 4.13 10.64
CA ALA A 194 -18.68 5.51 11.00
C ALA A 194 -18.16 6.49 9.93
N CYS A 195 -19.12 7.14 9.27
CA CYS A 195 -19.07 8.18 8.23
C CYS A 195 -18.66 7.77 6.80
#